data_AF-A0A2T4CNF6-F1
#
_entry.id   AF-A0A2T4CNF6-F1
#
_cell.length_a   1.000
_cell.length_b   1.000
_cell.length_c   1.000
_cell.angle_alpha   90.00
_cell.angle_beta   90.00
_cell.angle_gamma   90.00
#
_symmetry.space_group_name_H-M   'P 1'
#
loop_
_entity.id
_entity.type
_entity.pdbx_description
1 polymer ?
#
loop_
_entity_poly.entity_id
_entity_poly.type
_entity_poly.pdbx_seq_one_letter_code
_entity_poly.pdbx_strand_id
1 'polypeptide(L)' 'EGVAKGKTVGNVLTWEYVLVIEMDGEPFSVTLDDWMYLVDADNMINRTKMYKYGLPVGELTLYIGKR' A
#
# COMPACT_ATOMS: atom_id res chain seq x y z
N GLU A 1 9.45 6.51 11.93
CA GLU A 1 9.17 5.13 12.38
C GLU A 1 7.68 4.86 12.22
N GLY A 2 7.30 3.82 11.47
CA GLY A 2 5.90 3.44 11.29
C GLY A 2 5.77 1.94 11.49
N VAL A 3 4.95 1.51 12.43
CA VAL A 3 4.67 0.08 12.66
C VAL A 3 3.71 -0.38 11.58
N ALA A 4 4.17 -1.27 10.70
CA ALA A 4 3.33 -1.94 9.73
C ALA A 4 2.27 -2.79 10.45
N LYS A 5 1.00 -2.67 10.05
CA LYS A 5 -0.10 -3.50 10.56
C LYS A 5 -0.76 -4.20 9.38
N GLY A 6 -0.90 -5.51 9.47
CA GLY A 6 -1.58 -6.26 8.43
C GLY A 6 -2.44 -7.39 8.96
N LYS A 7 -3.45 -7.77 8.17
CA LYS A 7 -4.33 -8.92 8.41
C LYS A 7 -4.58 -9.66 7.10
N THR A 8 -4.57 -10.98 7.16
CA THR A 8 -4.98 -11.85 6.05
C THR A 8 -6.38 -12.39 6.30
N VAL A 9 -7.24 -12.34 5.29
CA VAL A 9 -8.58 -12.95 5.30
C VAL A 9 -8.80 -13.60 3.94
N GLY A 10 -8.73 -14.93 3.88
CA GLY A 10 -8.85 -15.68 2.63
C GLY A 10 -7.74 -15.31 1.65
N ASN A 11 -8.12 -14.87 0.45
CA ASN A 11 -7.20 -14.43 -0.61
C ASN A 11 -6.84 -12.93 -0.53
N VAL A 12 -7.18 -12.25 0.58
CA VAL A 12 -6.94 -10.82 0.76
C VAL A 12 -5.91 -10.60 1.87
N LEU A 13 -4.89 -9.79 1.57
CA LEU A 13 -3.95 -9.24 2.54
C LEU A 13 -4.18 -7.72 2.63
N THR A 14 -4.43 -7.24 3.83
CA THR A 14 -4.50 -5.81 4.13
C THR A 14 -3.21 -5.38 4.81
N TRP A 15 -2.66 -4.22 4.42
CA TRP A 15 -1.42 -3.70 4.97
C TRP A 15 -1.46 -2.18 5.10
N GLU A 16 -1.30 -1.69 6.32
CA GLU A 16 -1.16 -0.27 6.63
C GLU A 16 0.27 0.03 7.06
N TYR A 17 0.92 1.01 6.44
CA TYR A 17 2.27 1.45 6.82
C TYR A 17 2.55 2.90 6.43
N VAL A 18 3.65 3.46 6.96
CA VAL A 18 4.12 4.80 6.59
C VAL A 18 5.33 4.68 5.67
N LEU A 19 5.22 5.25 4.47
CA LEU A 19 6.33 5.39 3.52
C LEU A 19 6.92 6.80 3.66
N VAL A 20 8.24 6.90 3.81
CA VAL A 20 8.97 8.18 3.78
C VAL A 20 9.63 8.29 2.42
N ILE A 21 9.26 9.32 1.67
CA ILE A 21 9.78 9.62 0.33
C ILE A 21 10.64 10.87 0.45
N GLU A 22 11.89 10.82 0.00
CA GLU A 22 12.71 12.02 -0.15
C GLU A 22 12.31 12.72 -1.45
N MET A 23 11.78 13.94 -1.36
CA MET A 23 11.42 14.76 -2.52
C MET A 23 12.04 16.15 -2.36
N ASP A 24 12.86 16.55 -3.33
CA ASP A 24 13.56 17.84 -3.34
C ASP A 24 14.39 18.13 -2.07
N GLY A 25 14.88 17.08 -1.41
CA GLY A 25 15.68 17.17 -0.19
C GLY A 25 14.87 17.31 1.10
N GLU A 26 13.53 17.24 1.03
CA GLU A 26 12.66 17.22 2.19
C GLU A 26 11.96 15.85 2.35
N PRO A 27 11.98 15.26 3.57
CA PRO A 27 11.31 13.99 3.83
C PRO A 27 9.79 14.16 3.84
N PHE A 28 9.12 13.43 2.97
CA PHE A 28 7.68 13.41 2.81
C PHE A 28 7.09 12.08 3.26
N SER A 29 6.49 12.04 4.46
CA SER A 29 5.80 10.84 4.96
C SER A 29 4.36 10.72 4.45
N VAL A 30 4.00 9.55 3.94
CA VAL A 30 2.65 9.19 3.46
C VAL A 30 2.22 7.90 4.14
N THR A 31 0.98 7.83 4.62
CA THR A 31 0.37 6.59 5.08
C THR A 31 -0.28 5.88 3.89
N LEU A 32 0.05 4.60 3.72
CA LEU A 32 -0.52 3.73 2.71
C LEU A 32 -1.45 2.71 3.39
N ASP A 33 -2.66 2.56 2.85
CA ASP A 33 -3.64 1.53 3.19
C ASP A 33 -3.84 0.64 1.96
N ASP A 34 -3.19 -0.52 1.98
CA ASP A 34 -3.08 -1.44 0.87
C ASP A 34 -4.01 -2.63 1.03
N TRP A 35 -4.77 -2.92 -0.03
CA TRP A 35 -5.55 -4.13 -0.16
C TRP A 35 -5.02 -4.95 -1.32
N MET A 36 -4.38 -6.06 -0.99
CA MET A 36 -3.80 -7.00 -1.93
C MET A 36 -4.72 -8.20 -2.09
N TYR A 37 -5.19 -8.43 -3.30
CA TYR A 37 -6.10 -9.50 -3.68
C TYR A 37 -5.34 -10.50 -4.54
N LEU A 38 -5.14 -11.71 -4.02
CA LEU A 38 -4.61 -12.82 -4.80
C LEU A 38 -5.70 -13.30 -5.76
N VAL A 39 -5.46 -13.15 -7.07
CA VAL A 39 -6.39 -13.58 -8.14
C VAL A 39 -6.20 -15.06 -8.43
N ASP A 40 -4.94 -15.47 -8.57
CA ASP A 40 -4.51 -16.87 -8.65
C ASP A 40 -3.07 -16.99 -8.13
N ALA A 41 -2.45 -18.16 -8.28
CA ALA A 41 -1.12 -18.44 -7.74
C ALA A 41 0.01 -17.54 -8.28
N ASP A 42 -0.18 -16.92 -9.44
CA ASP A 42 0.82 -16.11 -10.13
C ASP A 42 0.40 -14.64 -10.29
N ASN A 43 -0.85 -14.29 -10.00
CA ASN A 43 -1.42 -12.98 -10.24
C ASN A 43 -2.03 -12.34 -8.99
N MET A 44 -1.67 -11.08 -8.72
CA MET A 44 -2.21 -10.28 -7.63
C MET A 44 -2.61 -8.88 -8.10
N ILE A 45 -3.69 -8.36 -7.53
CA ILE A 45 -4.10 -6.95 -7.67
C ILE A 45 -3.88 -6.25 -6.35
N ASN A 46 -3.17 -5.13 -6.36
CA ASN A 46 -2.99 -4.28 -5.18
C ASN A 46 -3.73 -2.95 -5.40
N ARG A 47 -4.59 -2.57 -4.45
CA ARG A 47 -5.29 -1.29 -4.40
C ARG A 47 -4.83 -0.53 -3.17
N THR A 48 -4.27 0.64 -3.38
CA THR A 48 -3.65 1.46 -2.34
C THR A 48 -4.35 2.80 -2.24
N LYS A 49 -4.68 3.21 -1.01
CA LYS A 49 -5.08 4.57 -0.68
C LYS A 49 -3.96 5.28 0.07
N MET A 50 -3.69 6.52 -0.32
CA MET A 50 -2.59 7.31 0.22
C MET A 50 -3.12 8.48 1.03
N TYR A 51 -2.55 8.68 2.22
CA TYR A 51 -2.94 9.77 3.13
C TYR A 51 -1.74 10.57 3.59
N LYS A 52 -1.90 11.90 3.64
CA LYS A 52 -0.95 12.84 4.25
C LYS A 52 -1.65 13.63 5.34
N TYR A 53 -1.14 13.58 6.57
CA TYR A 53 -1.79 14.19 7.74
C TYR A 53 -3.27 13.78 7.90
N GLY A 54 -3.63 12.56 7.48
CA GLY A 54 -5.01 12.05 7.49
C GLY A 54 -5.87 12.47 6.30
N LEU A 55 -5.37 13.32 5.40
CA LEU A 55 -6.08 13.76 4.19
C LEU A 55 -5.75 12.83 3.01
N PRO A 56 -6.74 12.42 2.20
CA PRO A 56 -6.47 11.60 1.01
C PRO A 56 -5.68 12.40 -0.02
N VAL A 57 -4.60 11.82 -0.53
CA VAL A 57 -3.71 12.46 -1.53
C VAL A 57 -3.61 11.68 -2.83
N GLY A 58 -4.15 10.46 -2.89
CA GLY A 58 -4.24 9.70 -4.13
C GLY A 58 -4.56 8.23 -3.91
N GLU A 59 -4.74 7.55 -5.04
CA GLU A 59 -4.99 6.12 -5.10
C GLU A 59 -4.12 5.49 -6.18
N LEU A 60 -3.69 4.25 -5.96
CA LEU A 60 -2.90 3.46 -6.90
C LEU A 60 -3.55 2.08 -7.05
N THR A 61 -3.59 1.58 -8.29
CA THR A 61 -3.93 0.18 -8.57
C THR A 61 -2.79 -0.45 -9.35
N LEU A 62 -2.20 -1.50 -8.79
CA LEU A 62 -1.13 -2.27 -9.41
C LEU A 62 -1.62 -3.68 -9.76
N TYR A 63 -1.16 -4.16 -10.90
CA TYR A 63 -1.15 -5.57 -11.23
C TYR A 63 0.26 -6.12 -11.03
N ILE A 64 0.38 -7.20 -10.27
CA ILE A 64 1.64 -7.84 -9.94
C ILE A 64 1.54 -9.29 -10.41
N GLY A 65 2.27 -9.60 -11.49
CA GLY A 65 2.37 -10.93 -12.06
C GLY A 65 3.74 -11.54 -11.80
N LYS A 66 3.76 -12.82 -11.43
CA LYS A 66 4.97 -13.64 -11.33
C LYS A 66 5.40 -14.08 -12.75
N ARG A 67 6.70 -14.02 -13.04
CA ARG A 67 7.31 -14.55 -14.27
C ARG A 67 8.16 -15.77 -13.96
#